data_AF-A0A0W0N101-F1
#
_entry.id   AF-A0A0W0N101-F1
#
_cell.length_a   1.000
_cell.length_b   1.000
_cell.length_c   1.000
_cell.angle_alpha   90.00
_cell.angle_beta   90.00
_cell.angle_gamma   90.00
#
_symmetry.space_group_name_H-M   'P 1'
#
loop_
_entity.id
_entity.type
_entity.pdbx_description
1 polymer ?
#
loop_
_entity_poly.entity_id
_entity_poly.type
_entity_poly.pdbx_seq_one_letter_code
_entity_poly.pdbx_strand_id
1 'polypeptide(L)'
;MELVYTNQLDGFEPGKRYRVPGLFRSVERDATAVTVVGEYPEIVKAYEDAGVDVEVVELPAPVAVGTQAIASVELSKLLADLQGESDAVALLIDGLEAGEIHRPDSGDLALRLFEGLGTIHASVGELTTERDGLALTVDALREEIEALKKAPITPPADEAGEIAALKAKLDEAKVPYRANASKESLERLVADLSSE
;
A
#
# COMPACT_ATOMS: atom_id res chain seq x y z
N MET A 1 59.23 16.56 -31.62
CA MET A 1 58.13 17.16 -30.82
C MET A 1 58.03 16.42 -29.49
N GLU A 2 57.72 17.11 -28.39
CA GLU A 2 57.54 16.50 -27.07
C GLU A 2 56.07 16.10 -26.83
N LEU A 3 55.86 14.84 -26.46
CA LEU A 3 54.55 14.25 -26.21
C LEU A 3 54.42 13.89 -24.72
N VAL A 4 53.26 14.16 -24.14
CA VAL A 4 52.96 13.80 -22.75
C VAL A 4 51.65 13.00 -22.71
N TYR A 5 51.74 11.75 -22.28
CA TYR A 5 50.59 10.90 -22.01
C TYR A 5 50.18 11.05 -20.54
N THR A 6 49.02 11.67 -20.29
CA THR A 6 48.55 11.95 -18.92
C THR A 6 47.03 12.05 -18.88
N ASN A 7 46.46 11.73 -17.71
CA ASN A 7 45.03 11.96 -17.38
C ASN A 7 44.82 13.22 -16.54
N GLN A 8 45.86 14.04 -16.33
CA GLN A 8 45.74 15.29 -15.58
C GLN A 8 44.79 16.26 -16.29
N LEU A 9 44.08 17.07 -15.50
CA LEU A 9 43.11 18.04 -16.00
C LEU A 9 43.65 19.48 -16.01
N ASP A 10 44.86 19.68 -15.47
CA ASP A 10 45.51 20.98 -15.30
C ASP A 10 47.05 20.87 -15.41
N GLY A 11 47.77 21.98 -15.21
CA GLY A 11 49.24 22.01 -15.22
C GLY A 11 49.88 21.81 -16.60
N PHE A 12 49.18 22.17 -17.68
CA PHE A 12 49.70 22.00 -19.04
C PHE A 12 50.79 23.04 -19.37
N GLU A 13 51.94 22.56 -19.80
CA GLU A 13 53.07 23.38 -20.21
C GLU A 13 52.93 23.79 -21.70
N PRO A 14 53.16 25.07 -22.02
CA PRO A 14 53.14 25.54 -23.39
C PRO A 14 54.31 24.92 -24.18
N GLY A 15 54.01 24.34 -25.35
CA GLY A 15 55.00 23.72 -26.24
C GLY A 15 55.03 22.19 -26.22
N LYS A 16 54.36 21.55 -25.25
CA LYS A 16 54.17 20.09 -25.18
C LYS A 16 52.84 19.68 -25.78
N ARG A 17 52.78 18.50 -26.41
CA ARG A 17 51.52 17.93 -26.90
C ARG A 17 51.00 16.88 -25.95
N TYR A 18 49.81 17.11 -25.41
CA TYR A 18 49.16 16.22 -24.46
C TYR A 18 48.25 15.21 -25.16
N ARG A 19 48.29 13.96 -24.69
CA ARG A 19 47.46 12.84 -25.15
C ARG A 19 46.91 12.09 -23.96
N VAL A 20 45.71 11.54 -24.15
CA VAL A 20 45.09 10.65 -23.19
C VAL A 20 45.65 9.24 -23.42
N PRO A 21 46.29 8.60 -22.42
CA PRO A 21 46.82 7.24 -22.53
C PRO A 21 45.82 6.23 -23.06
N GLY A 22 44.56 6.28 -22.59
CA GLY A 22 43.49 5.36 -23.01
C GLY A 22 43.05 5.49 -24.47
N LEU A 23 43.54 6.50 -25.22
CA LEU A 23 43.28 6.67 -26.65
C LEU A 23 44.48 6.30 -27.53
N PHE A 24 45.52 5.68 -26.95
CA PHE A 24 46.68 5.23 -27.70
C PHE A 24 46.29 4.19 -28.76
N ARG A 25 46.75 4.41 -29.99
CA ARG A 25 46.51 3.50 -31.13
C ARG A 25 47.78 3.19 -31.92
N SER A 26 48.72 4.13 -31.97
CA SER A 26 49.98 4.01 -32.69
C SER A 26 50.96 5.11 -32.28
N VAL A 27 52.25 4.87 -32.51
CA VAL A 27 53.34 5.85 -32.33
C VAL A 27 53.17 7.05 -33.27
N GLU A 28 53.29 8.27 -32.73
CA GLU A 28 53.37 9.50 -33.52
C GLU A 28 54.79 9.69 -34.09
N ARG A 29 54.92 9.73 -35.42
CA ARG A 29 56.23 9.78 -36.13
C ARG A 29 57.05 11.04 -35.89
N ASP A 30 56.42 12.13 -35.47
CA ASP A 30 57.09 13.41 -35.20
C ASP A 30 57.55 13.54 -33.73
N ALA A 31 57.29 12.52 -32.91
CA ALA A 31 57.70 12.46 -31.51
C ALA A 31 59.21 12.28 -31.40
N THR A 32 59.85 13.14 -30.62
CA THR A 32 61.30 13.07 -30.34
C THR A 32 61.58 12.73 -28.88
N ALA A 33 60.63 12.99 -27.99
CA ALA A 33 60.65 12.60 -26.59
C ALA A 33 59.21 12.40 -26.11
N VAL A 34 58.98 11.40 -25.25
CA VAL A 34 57.66 11.05 -24.72
C VAL A 34 57.72 10.91 -23.21
N THR A 35 56.89 11.67 -22.50
CA THR A 35 56.67 11.50 -21.06
C THR A 35 55.36 10.75 -20.84
N VAL A 36 55.39 9.66 -20.07
CA VAL A 36 54.22 8.86 -19.71
C VAL A 36 53.97 9.00 -18.22
N VAL A 37 52.87 9.66 -17.84
CA VAL A 37 52.49 9.86 -16.44
C VAL A 37 51.58 8.71 -15.98
N GLY A 38 52.10 7.84 -15.11
CA GLY A 38 51.45 6.62 -14.63
C GLY A 38 51.90 5.34 -15.33
N GLU A 39 51.22 4.23 -15.03
CA GLU A 39 51.60 2.90 -15.55
C GLU A 39 50.91 2.59 -16.89
N TYR A 40 51.61 2.87 -18.00
CA TYR A 40 51.13 2.53 -19.35
C TYR A 40 52.21 1.79 -20.16
N PRO A 41 52.46 0.50 -19.86
CA PRO A 41 53.56 -0.26 -20.45
C PRO A 41 53.43 -0.43 -21.98
N GLU A 42 52.20 -0.45 -22.50
CA GLU A 42 51.96 -0.55 -23.95
C GLU A 42 52.47 0.67 -24.72
N ILE A 43 52.32 1.87 -24.15
CA ILE A 43 52.77 3.12 -24.75
C ILE A 43 54.30 3.21 -24.67
N VAL A 44 54.86 2.92 -23.49
CA VAL A 44 56.30 2.94 -23.25
C VAL A 44 57.01 2.02 -24.25
N LYS A 45 56.58 0.76 -24.31
CA LYS A 45 57.15 -0.23 -25.21
C LYS A 45 57.05 0.19 -26.67
N ALA A 46 55.92 0.74 -27.10
CA ALA A 46 55.73 1.14 -28.49
C ALA A 46 56.68 2.26 -28.92
N TYR A 47 56.97 3.21 -28.04
CA TYR A 47 57.91 4.31 -28.32
C TYR A 47 59.38 3.88 -28.16
N GLU A 48 59.70 3.01 -27.20
CA GLU A 48 61.02 2.39 -27.07
C GLU A 48 61.38 1.54 -28.31
N ASP A 49 60.45 0.71 -28.79
CA ASP A 49 60.59 -0.10 -30.01
C ASP A 49 60.78 0.78 -31.26
N ALA A 50 60.27 2.02 -31.23
CA ALA A 50 60.45 3.04 -32.27
C ALA A 50 61.74 3.86 -32.12
N GLY A 51 62.54 3.62 -31.08
CA GLY A 51 63.80 4.33 -30.81
C GLY A 51 63.60 5.77 -30.31
N VAL A 52 62.45 6.08 -29.72
CA VAL A 52 62.14 7.38 -29.11
C VAL A 52 62.45 7.33 -27.63
N ASP A 53 62.98 8.43 -27.08
CA ASP A 53 63.27 8.55 -25.65
C ASP A 53 61.98 8.63 -24.82
N VAL A 54 61.82 7.75 -23.82
CA VAL A 54 60.61 7.63 -23.00
C VAL A 54 60.94 7.83 -21.52
N GLU A 55 60.26 8.79 -20.89
CA GLU A 55 60.34 9.04 -19.45
C GLU A 55 59.03 8.65 -18.77
N VAL A 56 59.08 7.76 -17.78
CA VAL A 56 57.90 7.36 -16.99
C VAL A 56 57.89 8.14 -15.68
N VAL A 57 56.82 8.92 -15.46
CA VAL A 57 56.62 9.71 -14.24
C VAL A 57 55.50 9.07 -13.42
N GLU A 58 55.78 8.71 -12.17
CA GLU A 58 54.76 8.17 -11.27
C GLU A 58 53.67 9.22 -10.98
N LEU A 59 52.41 8.77 -10.89
CA LEU A 59 51.29 9.66 -10.56
C LEU A 59 51.53 10.30 -9.17
N PRO A 60 51.32 11.61 -9.00
CA PRO A 60 51.22 12.19 -7.67
C PRO A 60 50.07 11.50 -6.94
N ALA A 61 50.33 11.02 -5.71
CA ALA A 61 49.35 10.33 -4.90
C ALA A 61 48.06 11.17 -4.84
N PRO A 62 46.87 10.57 -5.07
CA PRO A 62 45.63 11.32 -5.08
C PRO A 62 45.45 12.01 -3.73
N VAL A 63 45.40 13.34 -3.75
CA VAL A 63 45.02 14.12 -2.56
C VAL A 63 43.55 13.84 -2.33
N ALA A 64 43.24 13.01 -1.34
CA ALA A 64 41.87 12.75 -0.91
C ALA A 64 41.25 14.06 -0.40
N VAL A 65 40.51 14.75 -1.26
CA VAL A 65 39.72 15.91 -0.87
C VAL A 65 38.62 15.39 0.07
N GLY A 66 38.51 15.97 1.27
CA GLY A 66 37.75 15.48 2.44
C GLY A 66 36.23 15.28 2.30
N THR A 67 35.69 15.23 1.09
CA THR A 67 34.28 14.98 0.80
C THR A 67 33.86 13.51 1.06
N GLN A 68 34.81 12.57 0.95
CA GLN A 68 34.53 11.14 1.03
C GLN A 68 34.24 10.66 2.47
N ALA A 69 34.87 11.28 3.47
CA ALA A 69 34.64 10.96 4.88
C ALA A 69 33.28 11.46 5.39
N ILE A 70 32.85 12.66 4.96
CA ILE A 70 31.55 13.25 5.33
C ILE A 70 30.40 12.43 4.70
N ALA A 71 30.51 12.11 3.41
CA ALA A 71 29.54 11.26 2.72
C ALA A 71 29.44 9.85 3.35
N SER A 72 30.56 9.30 3.82
CA SER A 72 30.57 8.00 4.51
C SER A 72 29.86 8.03 5.86
N VAL A 73 29.98 9.11 6.63
CA VAL A 73 29.28 9.26 7.92
C VAL A 73 27.79 9.48 7.74
N GLU A 74 27.39 10.35 6.82
CA GLU A 74 25.97 10.60 6.51
C GLU A 74 25.28 9.34 5.97
N LEU A 75 25.93 8.61 5.06
CA LEU A 75 25.42 7.34 4.55
C LEU A 75 25.30 6.27 5.65
N SER A 76 26.30 6.17 6.52
CA SER A 76 26.26 5.23 7.65
C SER A 76 25.12 5.53 8.61
N LYS A 77 24.87 6.82 8.87
CA LYS A 77 23.72 7.27 9.67
C LYS A 77 22.41 6.90 8.99
N LEU A 78 22.27 7.19 7.69
CA LEU A 78 21.05 6.88 6.94
C LEU A 78 20.75 5.38 6.92
N LEU A 79 21.79 4.54 6.81
CA LEU A 79 21.67 3.08 6.87
C LEU A 79 21.23 2.62 8.27
N ALA A 80 21.79 3.20 9.33
CA ALA A 80 21.38 2.89 10.70
C ALA A 80 19.91 3.30 10.95
N ASP A 81 19.50 4.48 10.50
CA ASP A 81 18.13 4.96 10.61
C ASP A 81 17.16 4.05 9.82
N LEU A 82 17.51 3.68 8.57
CA LEU A 82 16.71 2.78 7.74
C LEU A 82 16.60 1.38 8.35
N GLN A 83 17.69 0.87 8.92
CA GLN A 83 17.69 -0.44 9.56
C GLN A 83 16.82 -0.43 10.83
N GLY A 84 16.90 0.62 11.64
CA GLY A 84 16.01 0.79 12.79
C GLY A 84 14.53 0.87 12.39
N GLU A 85 14.21 1.57 11.30
CA GLU A 85 12.85 1.62 10.76
C GLU A 85 12.38 0.23 10.30
N SER A 86 13.23 -0.52 9.60
CA SER A 86 12.92 -1.86 9.13
C SER A 86 12.68 -2.83 10.28
N ASP A 87 13.51 -2.78 11.32
CA ASP A 87 13.38 -3.63 12.51
C ASP A 87 12.09 -3.31 13.27
N ALA A 88 11.72 -2.02 13.38
CA ALA A 88 10.47 -1.59 14.00
C ALA A 88 9.23 -2.06 13.22
N VAL A 89 9.28 -2.04 11.88
CA VAL A 89 8.21 -2.58 11.03
C VAL A 89 8.11 -4.10 11.14
N ALA A 90 9.24 -4.81 11.20
CA ALA A 90 9.25 -6.26 11.40
C ALA A 90 8.56 -6.66 12.72
N LEU A 91 8.84 -5.93 13.81
CA LEU A 91 8.19 -6.14 15.10
C LEU A 91 6.66 -5.98 15.02
N LEU A 92 6.17 -5.01 14.24
CA LEU A 92 4.73 -4.85 14.01
C LEU A 92 4.14 -6.04 13.26
N ILE A 93 4.83 -6.54 12.23
CA ILE A 93 4.38 -7.70 11.44
C ILE A 93 4.29 -8.94 12.34
N ASP A 94 5.35 -9.22 13.11
CA ASP A 94 5.37 -10.34 14.05
C ASP A 94 4.24 -10.23 15.08
N GLY A 95 3.99 -9.01 15.59
CA GLY A 95 2.88 -8.73 16.51
C GLY A 95 1.50 -8.97 15.87
N LEU A 96 1.31 -8.59 14.61
CA LEU A 96 0.08 -8.90 13.86
C LEU A 96 -0.12 -10.42 13.73
N GLU A 97 0.92 -11.16 13.39
CA GLU A 97 0.86 -12.62 13.25
C GLU A 97 0.57 -13.33 14.57
N ALA A 98 1.12 -12.81 15.68
CA ALA A 98 0.84 -13.29 17.03
C ALA A 98 -0.53 -12.84 17.58
N GLY A 99 -1.18 -11.85 16.95
CA GLY A 99 -2.44 -11.27 17.40
C GLY A 99 -2.31 -10.22 18.51
N GLU A 100 -1.08 -9.82 18.86
CA GLU A 100 -0.80 -8.78 19.85
C GLU A 100 0.23 -7.79 19.30
N ILE A 101 -0.26 -6.62 18.91
CA ILE A 101 0.57 -5.58 18.30
C ILE A 101 1.15 -4.69 19.40
N HIS A 102 2.48 -4.69 19.49
CA HIS A 102 3.21 -3.83 20.42
C HIS A 102 3.59 -2.51 19.74
N ARG A 103 3.59 -1.43 20.52
CA ARG A 103 4.04 -0.13 20.02
C ARG A 103 5.56 -0.17 19.80
N PRO A 104 6.07 0.23 18.63
CA PRO A 104 7.51 0.38 18.41
C PRO A 104 8.09 1.54 19.21
N ASP A 105 9.34 1.41 19.64
CA ASP A 105 10.06 2.46 20.39
C ASP A 105 10.62 3.58 19.49
N SER A 106 10.79 3.28 18.20
CA SER A 106 11.34 4.19 17.20
C SER A 106 10.79 3.87 15.80
N GLY A 107 11.11 4.74 14.84
CA GLY A 107 10.69 4.61 13.44
C GLY A 107 9.40 5.37 13.17
N ASP A 108 9.48 6.43 12.36
CA ASP A 108 8.35 7.32 12.11
C ASP A 108 7.23 6.63 11.31
N LEU A 109 7.61 5.76 10.36
CA LEU A 109 6.67 5.01 9.53
C LEU A 109 6.07 3.85 10.33
N ALA A 110 6.86 3.17 11.14
CA ALA A 110 6.40 2.14 12.06
C ALA A 110 5.38 2.72 13.07
N LEU A 111 5.67 3.86 13.68
CA LEU A 111 4.74 4.53 14.60
C LEU A 111 3.42 4.92 13.92
N ARG A 112 3.46 5.50 12.72
CA ARG A 112 2.24 5.80 11.95
C ARG A 112 1.45 4.56 11.57
N LEU A 113 2.15 3.48 11.21
CA LEU A 113 1.52 2.21 10.90
C LEU A 113 0.81 1.64 12.14
N PHE A 114 1.46 1.70 13.31
CA PHE A 114 0.87 1.30 14.59
C PHE A 114 -0.41 2.07 14.91
N GLU A 115 -0.41 3.40 14.75
CA GLU A 115 -1.61 4.23 14.97
C GLU A 115 -2.75 3.88 14.01
N GLY A 116 -2.44 3.67 12.73
CA GLY A 116 -3.41 3.24 11.72
C GLY A 116 -4.00 1.86 12.04
N LEU A 117 -3.16 0.90 12.41
CA LEU A 117 -3.58 -0.45 12.83
C LEU A 117 -4.43 -0.40 14.09
N GLY A 118 -4.10 0.45 15.06
CA GLY A 118 -4.89 0.64 16.27
C GLY A 118 -6.29 1.18 15.96
N THR A 119 -6.40 2.10 15.00
CA THR A 119 -7.70 2.61 14.53
C THR A 119 -8.53 1.51 13.87
N ILE A 120 -7.91 0.70 13.00
CA ILE A 120 -8.58 -0.45 12.36
C ILE A 120 -9.05 -1.46 13.41
N HIS A 121 -8.19 -1.79 14.38
CA HIS A 121 -8.52 -2.74 15.43
C HIS A 121 -9.73 -2.27 16.26
N ALA A 122 -9.77 -0.97 16.62
CA ALA A 122 -10.91 -0.39 17.30
C ALA A 122 -12.21 -0.50 16.46
N SER A 123 -12.16 -0.12 15.17
CA SER A 123 -13.33 -0.23 14.28
C SER A 123 -13.80 -1.68 14.09
N VAL A 124 -12.89 -2.65 13.99
CA VAL A 124 -13.25 -4.08 13.94
C VAL A 124 -13.89 -4.54 15.24
N GLY A 125 -13.43 -4.03 16.39
CA GLY A 125 -14.07 -4.27 17.68
C GLY A 125 -15.53 -3.77 17.70
N GLU A 126 -15.77 -2.54 17.27
CA GLU A 126 -17.12 -1.96 17.17
C GLU A 126 -18.02 -2.78 16.23
N LEU A 127 -17.55 -3.10 15.03
CA LEU A 127 -18.29 -3.95 14.07
C LEU A 127 -18.62 -5.32 14.64
N THR A 128 -17.71 -5.90 15.42
CA THR A 128 -17.94 -7.19 16.08
C THR A 128 -19.08 -7.08 17.08
N THR A 129 -19.09 -6.02 17.90
CA THR A 129 -20.18 -5.79 18.85
C THR A 129 -21.53 -5.53 18.18
N GLU A 130 -21.55 -4.78 17.08
CA GLU A 130 -22.78 -4.51 16.32
C GLU A 130 -23.31 -5.77 15.66
N ARG A 131 -22.43 -6.58 15.05
CA ARG A 131 -22.78 -7.88 14.48
C ARG A 131 -23.42 -8.78 15.52
N ASP A 132 -22.83 -8.88 16.70
CA ASP A 132 -23.32 -9.75 17.77
C ASP A 132 -24.66 -9.26 18.30
N GLY A 133 -24.85 -7.95 18.45
CA GLY A 133 -26.15 -7.35 18.80
C GLY A 133 -27.22 -7.62 17.75
N LEU A 134 -26.86 -7.54 16.46
CA LEU A 134 -27.79 -7.84 15.37
C LEU A 134 -28.14 -9.33 15.33
N ALA A 135 -27.18 -10.22 15.58
CA ALA A 135 -27.43 -11.66 15.66
C ALA A 135 -28.48 -11.98 16.75
N LEU A 136 -28.34 -11.38 17.94
CA LEU A 136 -29.34 -11.52 19.01
C LEU A 136 -30.71 -11.00 18.60
N THR A 137 -30.76 -9.85 17.91
CA THR A 137 -32.02 -9.27 17.43
C THR A 137 -32.69 -10.17 16.39
N VAL A 138 -31.91 -10.75 15.48
CA VAL A 138 -32.41 -11.70 14.46
C VAL A 138 -32.98 -12.95 15.12
N ASP A 139 -32.31 -13.49 16.13
CA ASP A 139 -32.79 -14.67 16.84
C ASP A 139 -34.08 -14.39 17.62
N ALA A 140 -34.17 -13.23 18.29
CA ALA A 140 -35.40 -12.79 18.95
C ALA A 140 -36.58 -12.65 17.96
N LEU A 141 -36.35 -12.00 16.81
CA LEU A 141 -37.38 -11.86 15.77
C LEU A 141 -37.81 -13.21 15.19
N ARG A 142 -36.89 -14.16 15.05
CA ARG A 142 -37.22 -15.53 14.61
C ARG A 142 -38.12 -16.23 15.61
N GLU A 143 -37.83 -16.12 16.91
CA GLU A 143 -38.68 -16.65 17.97
C GLU A 143 -40.08 -16.02 17.96
N GLU A 144 -40.16 -14.70 17.81
CA GLU A 144 -41.44 -13.99 17.68
C GLU A 144 -42.24 -14.45 16.45
N ILE A 145 -41.59 -14.61 15.30
CA ILE A 145 -42.24 -15.13 14.08
C ILE A 145 -42.78 -16.54 14.32
N GLU A 146 -42.02 -17.42 14.95
CA GLU A 146 -42.47 -18.78 15.26
C GLU A 146 -43.62 -18.80 16.28
N ALA A 147 -43.60 -17.89 17.25
CA ALA A 147 -44.72 -17.70 18.17
C ALA A 147 -45.98 -17.22 17.44
N LEU A 148 -45.85 -16.23 16.55
CA LEU A 148 -46.96 -15.70 15.74
C LEU A 148 -47.52 -16.74 14.76
N LYS A 149 -46.69 -17.59 14.17
CA LYS A 149 -47.15 -18.70 13.32
C LYS A 149 -47.96 -19.74 14.09
N LYS A 150 -47.59 -19.98 15.36
CA LYS A 150 -48.29 -20.93 16.25
C LYS A 150 -49.51 -20.30 16.91
N ALA A 151 -49.58 -18.97 16.96
CA ALA A 151 -50.73 -18.26 17.48
C ALA A 151 -51.95 -18.59 16.60
N PRO A 152 -53.03 -19.14 17.19
CA PRO A 152 -54.20 -19.50 16.41
C PRO A 152 -54.87 -18.22 15.89
N ILE A 153 -54.99 -18.09 14.57
CA ILE A 153 -55.82 -17.07 13.90
C ILE A 153 -57.28 -17.49 14.07
N THR A 154 -57.76 -17.48 15.31
CA THR A 154 -59.19 -17.66 15.58
C THR A 154 -59.73 -16.26 15.79
N PRO A 155 -60.63 -15.76 14.92
CA PRO A 155 -61.47 -14.65 15.33
C PRO A 155 -62.10 -15.03 16.67
N PRO A 156 -62.27 -14.09 17.62
CA PRO A 156 -63.10 -14.37 18.79
C PRO A 156 -64.41 -15.00 18.29
N ALA A 157 -64.88 -16.07 18.95
CA ALA A 157 -65.96 -16.91 18.41
C ALA A 157 -67.20 -16.12 17.97
N ASP A 158 -67.45 -14.97 18.60
CA ASP A 158 -68.50 -14.02 18.23
C ASP A 158 -68.25 -13.34 16.86
N GLU A 159 -67.03 -12.92 16.55
CA GLU A 159 -66.71 -12.27 15.26
C GLU A 159 -66.83 -13.23 14.07
N ALA A 160 -66.48 -14.51 14.25
CA ALA A 160 -66.64 -15.50 13.18
C ALA A 160 -68.12 -15.71 12.82
N GLY A 161 -69.00 -15.74 13.84
CA GLY A 161 -70.45 -15.81 13.67
C GLY A 161 -71.03 -14.55 13.02
N GLU A 162 -70.58 -13.37 13.45
CA GLU A 162 -71.00 -12.09 12.87
C GLU A 162 -70.56 -11.91 11.42
N ILE A 163 -69.32 -12.30 11.07
CA ILE A 163 -68.82 -12.30 9.69
C ILE A 163 -69.67 -13.23 8.81
N ALA A 164 -70.02 -14.42 9.31
CA ALA A 164 -70.89 -15.35 8.58
C ALA A 164 -72.29 -14.77 8.37
N ALA A 165 -72.86 -14.10 9.38
CA ALA A 165 -74.16 -13.44 9.27
C ALA A 165 -74.15 -12.27 8.28
N LEU A 166 -73.09 -11.45 8.27
CA LEU A 166 -72.93 -10.36 7.32
C LEU A 166 -72.76 -10.87 5.88
N LYS A 167 -71.98 -11.93 5.68
CA LYS A 167 -71.85 -12.60 4.37
C LYS A 167 -73.17 -13.16 3.87
N ALA A 168 -73.93 -13.83 4.73
CA ALA A 168 -75.25 -14.36 4.38
C ALA A 168 -76.23 -13.25 3.93
N LYS A 169 -76.23 -12.09 4.59
CA LYS A 169 -77.02 -10.92 4.17
C LYS A 169 -76.60 -10.38 2.80
N LEU A 170 -75.30 -10.30 2.55
CA LEU A 170 -74.78 -9.88 1.24
C LEU A 170 -75.07 -10.90 0.14
N ASP A 171 -75.01 -12.20 0.45
CA ASP A 171 -75.35 -13.29 -0.48
C ASP A 171 -76.85 -13.28 -0.83
N GLU A 172 -77.73 -13.04 0.15
CA GLU A 172 -79.17 -12.86 -0.06
C GLU A 172 -79.48 -11.66 -0.96
N ALA A 173 -78.76 -10.56 -0.76
CA ALA A 173 -78.81 -9.36 -1.59
C ALA A 173 -78.01 -9.47 -2.92
N LYS A 174 -77.33 -10.61 -3.17
CA LYS A 174 -76.47 -10.86 -4.34
C LYS A 174 -75.36 -9.83 -4.55
N VAL A 175 -74.83 -9.24 -3.48
CA VAL A 175 -73.73 -8.28 -3.51
C VAL A 175 -72.39 -9.03 -3.46
N PRO A 176 -71.47 -8.80 -4.43
CA PRO A 176 -70.16 -9.46 -4.42
C PRO A 176 -69.26 -8.90 -3.32
N TYR A 177 -68.59 -9.78 -2.58
CA TYR A 177 -67.57 -9.43 -1.58
C TYR A 177 -66.32 -10.30 -1.72
N ARG A 178 -65.21 -9.86 -1.14
CA ARG A 178 -63.96 -10.65 -1.11
C ARG A 178 -64.05 -11.72 -0.02
N ALA A 179 -63.64 -12.96 -0.32
CA ALA A 179 -63.72 -14.08 0.63
C ALA A 179 -63.00 -13.83 1.97
N ASN A 180 -61.91 -13.04 1.94
CA ASN A 180 -61.11 -12.61 3.08
C ASN A 180 -61.37 -11.14 3.50
N ALA A 181 -62.53 -10.57 3.16
CA ALA A 181 -62.90 -9.24 3.61
C ALA A 181 -62.98 -9.17 5.15
N SER A 182 -62.49 -8.07 5.72
CA SER A 182 -62.61 -7.79 7.16
C SER A 182 -64.07 -7.54 7.56
N LYS A 183 -64.41 -7.76 8.83
CA LYS A 183 -65.75 -7.48 9.39
C LYS A 183 -66.22 -6.06 9.06
N GLU A 184 -65.37 -5.05 9.30
CA GLU A 184 -65.67 -3.64 9.01
C GLU A 184 -66.00 -3.39 7.52
N SER A 185 -65.30 -4.07 6.61
CA SER A 185 -65.59 -3.95 5.17
C SER A 185 -66.93 -4.58 4.79
N LEU A 186 -67.33 -5.68 5.45
CA LEU A 186 -68.63 -6.33 5.22
C LEU A 186 -69.76 -5.50 5.83
N GLU A 187 -69.55 -4.90 7.01
CA GLU A 187 -70.52 -4.01 7.66
C GLU A 187 -70.84 -2.78 6.80
N ARG A 188 -69.83 -2.16 6.18
CA ARG A 188 -70.06 -1.04 5.25
C ARG A 188 -70.93 -1.44 4.06
N LEU A 189 -70.66 -2.60 3.44
CA LEU A 189 -71.47 -3.09 2.31
C LEU A 189 -72.92 -3.38 2.72
N VAL A 190 -73.15 -3.89 3.94
CA VAL A 190 -74.49 -4.12 4.48
C VAL A 190 -75.19 -2.81 4.85
N ALA A 191 -74.45 -1.81 5.35
CA ALA A 191 -74.98 -0.49 5.64
C ALA A 191 -75.41 0.23 4.36
N ASP A 192 -74.61 0.12 3.29
CA ASP A 192 -74.93 0.68 1.98
C ASP A 192 -76.21 0.04 1.41
N LEU A 193 -76.38 -1.28 1.55
CA LEU A 193 -77.63 -1.99 1.22
C LEU A 193 -78.85 -1.51 2.00
N SER A 194 -78.66 -0.99 3.21
CA SER A 194 -79.75 -0.50 4.06
C SER A 194 -80.07 0.98 3.82
N SER A 195 -79.29 1.65 2.95
CA SER A 195 -79.45 3.06 2.59
C SER A 195 -80.17 3.29 1.25
N GLU A 196 -80.53 2.20 0.57
CA GLU A 196 -81.34 2.14 -0.66
C GLU A 196 -82.80 1.78 -0.35
#